data_AF-A0AAU0N8Q7-F1
#
_entry.id   AF-A0AAU0N8Q7-F1
#
_cell.length_a   1.000
_cell.length_b   1.000
_cell.length_c   1.000
_cell.angle_alpha   90.00
_cell.angle_beta   90.00
_cell.angle_gamma   90.00
#
_symmetry.space_group_name_H-M   'P 1'
#
loop_
_entity.id
_entity.type
_entity.pdbx_description
1 polymer ?
#
loop_
_entity_poly.entity_id
_entity_poly.type
_entity_poly.pdbx_seq_one_letter_code
_entity_poly.pdbx_strand_id
1 'polypeptide(L)'
;MNVDKERLGNRIKKIRVENKISMQKFADMINKHTPSITPGKSNVSRWERGENIPNDLTLKAIADIGNVTVDYLLYGDDLEKITNLAHEIINNNIKNNYDQEYKFFYNPHNFNDLCFDVFTNLSAQNSLKENFNEYNVKDFINRKAKEMLQKKLSCQLLMKTL
;
A
#
# COMPACT_ATOMS: atom_id res chain seq x y z
N MET A 1 -4.63 11.45 -9.17
CA MET A 1 -4.90 10.70 -7.92
C MET A 1 -4.38 11.52 -6.75
N ASN A 2 -5.15 11.65 -5.68
CA ASN A 2 -4.67 12.33 -4.47
C ASN A 2 -3.76 11.38 -3.67
N VAL A 3 -2.69 11.91 -3.08
CA VAL A 3 -1.72 11.09 -2.33
C VAL A 3 -2.19 10.94 -0.88
N ASP A 4 -2.29 9.70 -0.42
CA ASP A 4 -2.52 9.38 0.99
C ASP A 4 -1.21 9.57 1.76
N LYS A 5 -1.13 10.66 2.53
CA LYS A 5 0.08 11.07 3.25
C LYS A 5 0.46 10.08 4.35
N GLU A 6 -0.51 9.47 5.02
CA GLU A 6 -0.24 8.52 6.10
C GLU A 6 0.38 7.24 5.53
N ARG A 7 -0.18 6.72 4.43
CA ARG A 7 0.36 5.54 3.75
C ARG A 7 1.72 5.79 3.12
N LEU A 8 1.92 6.94 2.48
CA LEU A 8 3.24 7.36 2.01
C LEU A 8 4.24 7.36 3.17
N GLY A 9 3.88 7.99 4.31
CA GLY A 9 4.72 8.02 5.50
C GLY A 9 5.08 6.64 6.03
N ASN A 10 4.11 5.72 6.05
CA ASN A 10 4.34 4.33 6.45
C ASN A 10 5.32 3.60 5.52
N ARG A 11 5.23 3.81 4.21
CA ARG A 11 6.19 3.23 3.24
C ARG A 11 7.60 3.81 3.40
N ILE A 12 7.73 5.12 3.62
CA ILE A 12 9.01 5.77 3.92
C ILE A 12 9.63 5.17 5.20
N LYS A 13 8.82 5.04 6.27
CA LYS A 13 9.24 4.44 7.54
C LYS A 13 9.70 2.99 7.36
N LYS A 14 8.96 2.22 6.56
CA LYS A 14 9.28 0.82 6.26
C LYS A 14 10.67 0.70 5.63
N ILE A 15 10.96 1.47 4.58
CA ILE A 15 12.28 1.50 3.94
C ILE A 15 13.38 1.80 4.96
N ARG A 16 13.18 2.82 5.80
CA ARG A 16 14.17 3.18 6.83
C ARG A 16 14.41 2.05 7.83
N VAL A 17 13.35 1.43 8.33
CA VAL A 17 13.41 0.37 9.34
C VAL A 17 14.00 -0.92 8.78
N GLU A 18 13.68 -1.28 7.54
CA GLU A 18 14.27 -2.44 6.85
C GLU A 18 15.77 -2.28 6.63
N ASN A 19 16.22 -1.04 6.41
CA ASN A 19 17.64 -0.67 6.39
C ASN A 19 18.29 -0.59 7.79
N LYS A 20 17.52 -0.77 8.89
CA LYS A 20 17.99 -0.76 10.28
C LYS A 20 18.74 0.53 10.68
N ILE A 21 18.31 1.67 10.16
CA ILE A 21 18.96 2.97 10.39
C ILE A 21 18.05 3.96 11.14
N SER A 22 18.69 4.88 11.86
CA SER A 22 18.01 5.97 12.56
C SER A 22 17.45 7.01 11.57
N MET A 23 16.47 7.81 12.01
CA MET A 23 15.94 8.92 11.21
C MET A 23 17.04 9.91 10.79
N GLN A 24 18.02 10.16 11.66
CA GLN A 24 19.15 11.03 11.33
C GLN A 24 20.01 10.41 10.23
N LYS A 25 20.37 9.12 10.37
CA LYS A 25 21.19 8.44 9.37
C LYS A 25 20.48 8.35 8.01
N PHE A 26 19.16 8.20 8.02
CA PHE A 26 18.34 8.21 6.81
C PHE A 26 18.33 9.58 6.11
N ALA A 27 18.17 10.65 6.87
CA ALA A 27 18.33 12.02 6.37
C ALA A 27 19.73 12.24 5.76
N ASP A 28 20.79 11.78 6.43
CA ASP A 28 22.16 11.90 5.91
C ASP A 28 22.36 11.12 4.59
N MET A 29 21.70 9.97 4.43
CA MET A 29 21.73 9.20 3.17
C MET A 29 21.01 9.91 2.03
N ILE A 30 19.90 10.59 2.32
CA ILE A 30 19.18 11.42 1.35
C ILE A 30 20.07 12.60 0.94
N ASN A 31 20.72 13.29 1.88
CA ASN A 31 21.63 14.40 1.59
C ASN A 31 22.78 13.97 0.66
N LYS A 32 23.27 12.74 0.80
CA LYS A 32 24.30 12.17 -0.09
C LYS A 32 23.79 11.88 -1.49
N HIS A 33 22.54 11.43 -1.63
CA HIS A 33 21.90 11.22 -2.94
C HIS A 33 21.59 12.55 -3.64
N THR A 34 21.17 13.57 -2.88
CA THR A 34 20.75 14.86 -3.42
C THR A 34 21.40 15.99 -2.63
N PRO A 35 22.64 16.42 -2.97
CA PRO A 35 23.37 17.45 -2.22
C PRO A 35 22.66 18.81 -2.15
N SER A 36 21.76 19.08 -3.10
CA SER A 36 20.95 20.30 -3.15
C SER A 36 19.79 20.32 -2.13
N ILE A 37 19.56 19.22 -1.40
CA ILE A 37 18.53 19.11 -0.39
C ILE A 37 19.16 18.58 0.89
N THR A 38 18.83 19.23 2.00
CA THR A 38 19.38 18.92 3.32
C THR A 38 18.26 18.63 4.33
N PRO A 39 17.44 17.57 4.15
CA PRO A 39 16.57 17.14 5.22
C PRO A 39 17.33 16.79 6.50
N GLY A 40 16.71 17.09 7.63
CA GLY A 40 17.13 16.62 8.94
C GLY A 40 16.18 15.56 9.51
N LYS A 41 16.53 15.03 10.69
CA LYS A 41 15.70 14.09 11.46
C LYS A 41 14.25 14.54 11.63
N SER A 42 14.01 15.85 11.83
CA SER A 42 12.66 16.40 11.99
C SER A 42 11.81 16.22 10.74
N ASN A 43 12.38 16.44 9.55
CA ASN A 43 11.68 16.23 8.27
C ASN A 43 11.29 14.76 8.11
N VAL A 44 12.23 13.84 8.36
CA VAL A 44 11.95 12.40 8.32
C VAL A 44 10.81 12.03 9.27
N SER A 45 10.82 12.54 10.50
CA SER A 45 9.72 12.30 11.45
C SER A 45 8.36 12.84 10.97
N ARG A 46 8.32 14.01 10.32
CA ARG A 46 7.08 14.57 9.76
C ARG A 46 6.55 13.73 8.60
N TRP A 47 7.43 13.29 7.70
CA TRP A 47 7.07 12.41 6.60
C TRP A 47 6.52 11.07 7.09
N GLU A 48 7.22 10.42 8.02
CA GLU A 48 6.80 9.12 8.57
C GLU A 48 5.48 9.17 9.34
N ARG A 49 5.07 10.35 9.80
CA ARG A 49 3.77 10.58 10.46
C ARG A 49 2.70 11.12 9.51
N GLY A 50 3.01 11.26 8.22
CA GLY A 50 2.07 11.74 7.21
C GLY A 50 1.68 13.22 7.35
N GLU A 51 2.48 14.03 8.06
CA GLU A 51 2.17 15.47 8.20
C GLU A 51 2.30 16.21 6.87
N ASN A 52 3.37 15.91 6.12
CA ASN A 52 3.68 16.50 4.83
C ASN A 52 4.32 15.48 3.87
N ILE A 53 4.30 15.83 2.57
CA ILE A 53 4.87 15.03 1.50
C ILE A 53 6.30 15.56 1.22
N PRO A 54 7.32 14.69 1.08
CA PRO A 54 8.64 15.11 0.61
C PRO A 54 8.57 15.67 -0.82
N ASN A 55 9.48 16.55 -1.21
CA ASN A 55 9.54 17.00 -2.60
C ASN A 55 10.00 15.88 -3.55
N ASP A 56 9.82 16.10 -4.86
CA ASP A 56 10.06 15.08 -5.89
C ASP A 56 11.49 14.53 -5.89
N LEU A 57 12.48 15.40 -5.71
CA LEU A 57 13.89 14.98 -5.62
C LEU A 57 14.15 14.12 -4.37
N THR A 58 13.53 14.46 -3.25
CA THR A 58 13.60 13.67 -2.01
C THR A 58 12.90 12.33 -2.18
N LEU A 59 11.72 12.31 -2.81
CA LEU A 59 10.99 11.08 -3.11
C LEU A 59 11.83 10.15 -3.99
N LYS A 60 12.51 10.69 -5.00
CA LYS A 60 13.45 9.94 -5.84
C LYS A 60 14.60 9.35 -5.02
N ALA A 61 15.24 10.14 -4.18
CA ALA A 61 16.31 9.66 -3.30
C ALA A 61 15.84 8.55 -2.33
N ILE A 62 14.64 8.70 -1.75
CA ILE A 62 14.05 7.66 -0.89
C ILE A 62 13.77 6.39 -1.69
N ALA A 63 13.26 6.53 -2.91
CA ALA A 63 12.98 5.40 -3.81
C ALA A 63 14.26 4.63 -4.16
N ASP A 64 15.35 5.36 -4.47
CA ASP A 64 16.66 4.79 -4.76
C ASP A 64 17.24 4.06 -3.54
N ILE A 65 17.17 4.65 -2.35
CA ILE A 65 17.61 4.00 -1.09
C ILE A 65 16.80 2.72 -0.80
N GLY A 66 15.50 2.74 -1.09
CA GLY A 66 14.62 1.60 -0.88
C GLY A 66 14.63 0.57 -2.00
N ASN A 67 15.31 0.84 -3.12
CA ASN A 67 15.21 0.07 -4.36
C ASN A 67 13.76 -0.17 -4.80
N VAL A 68 12.96 0.89 -4.79
CA VAL A 68 11.54 0.91 -5.20
C VAL A 68 11.29 2.03 -6.20
N THR A 69 10.09 2.09 -6.77
CA THR A 69 9.69 3.21 -7.63
C THR A 69 9.08 4.35 -6.80
N VAL A 70 9.14 5.57 -7.34
CA VAL A 70 8.40 6.72 -6.76
C VAL A 70 6.89 6.44 -6.74
N ASP A 71 6.36 5.77 -7.77
CA ASP A 71 4.95 5.36 -7.82
C ASP A 71 4.57 4.44 -6.66
N TYR A 72 5.45 3.49 -6.30
CA TYR A 72 5.22 2.65 -5.13
C TYR A 72 5.18 3.49 -3.85
N LEU A 73 6.08 4.47 -3.68
CA LEU A 73 6.04 5.36 -2.52
C LEU A 73 4.73 6.15 -2.47
N LEU A 74 4.27 6.71 -3.58
CA LEU A 74 3.09 7.56 -3.63
C LEU A 74 1.79 6.77 -3.50
N TYR A 75 1.70 5.59 -4.12
CA TYR A 75 0.44 4.89 -4.35
C TYR A 75 0.41 3.44 -3.86
N GLY A 76 1.53 2.90 -3.39
CA GLY A 76 1.64 1.49 -3.00
C GLY A 76 1.73 0.55 -4.20
N ASP A 77 1.74 -0.75 -3.90
CA ASP A 77 1.65 -1.79 -4.92
C ASP A 77 0.20 -2.00 -5.41
N ASP A 78 0.03 -2.84 -6.42
CA ASP A 78 -1.30 -3.10 -6.98
C ASP A 78 -2.27 -3.71 -5.96
N LEU A 79 -1.77 -4.47 -4.98
CA LEU A 79 -2.60 -5.03 -3.93
C LEU A 79 -3.10 -3.94 -2.97
N GLU A 80 -2.21 -3.03 -2.59
CA GLU A 80 -2.56 -1.87 -1.77
C GLU A 80 -3.56 -0.98 -2.50
N LYS A 81 -3.38 -0.72 -3.80
CA LYS A 81 -4.34 0.02 -4.63
C LYS A 81 -5.71 -0.67 -4.66
N ILE A 82 -5.76 -1.98 -4.87
CA ILE A 82 -7.00 -2.76 -4.87
C ILE A 82 -7.68 -2.70 -3.50
N THR A 83 -6.91 -2.83 -2.42
CA THR A 83 -7.41 -2.78 -1.04
C THR A 83 -7.98 -1.40 -0.70
N ASN A 84 -7.32 -0.34 -1.18
CA ASN A 84 -7.75 1.04 -0.99
C ASN A 84 -9.04 1.33 -1.74
N LEU A 85 -9.12 0.88 -2.99
CA LEU A 85 -10.33 0.98 -3.80
C LEU A 85 -11.49 0.19 -3.16
N ALA A 86 -11.22 -1.03 -2.68
CA ALA A 86 -12.19 -1.82 -1.93
C ALA A 86 -12.69 -1.09 -0.67
N HIS A 87 -11.79 -0.54 0.15
CA HIS A 87 -12.16 0.27 1.32
C HIS A 87 -12.97 1.51 0.95
N GLU A 88 -12.62 2.22 -0.13
CA GLU A 88 -13.36 3.40 -0.58
C GLU A 88 -14.78 3.02 -1.02
N ILE A 89 -14.92 1.97 -1.83
CA ILE A 89 -16.22 1.42 -2.25
C ILE A 89 -17.04 1.01 -1.02
N ILE A 90 -16.45 0.27 -0.09
CA ILE A 90 -17.11 -0.16 1.15
C ILE A 90 -17.54 1.04 1.97
N ASN A 91 -16.66 2.02 2.23
CA ASN A 91 -16.98 3.18 3.06
C ASN A 91 -18.06 4.06 2.41
N ASN A 92 -18.06 4.18 1.08
CA ASN A 92 -19.08 4.93 0.36
C ASN A 92 -20.44 4.19 0.34
N ASN A 93 -20.42 2.86 0.34
CA ASN A 93 -21.63 2.03 0.41
C ASN A 93 -22.18 1.88 1.83
N ILE A 94 -21.31 1.76 2.83
CA ILE A 94 -21.66 1.63 4.26
C ILE A 94 -22.07 2.99 4.85
N LYS A 95 -21.56 4.14 4.37
CA LYS A 95 -22.04 5.45 4.82
C LYS A 95 -23.53 5.71 4.56
N ASN A 96 -24.19 4.91 3.73
CA ASN A 96 -25.63 4.99 3.47
C ASN A 96 -26.50 4.03 4.32
N ASN A 97 -25.90 3.23 5.23
CA ASN A 97 -26.63 2.40 6.20
C ASN A 97 -25.85 2.28 7.52
N TYR A 98 -26.37 2.88 8.60
CA TYR A 98 -25.88 2.83 10.01
C TYR A 98 -25.53 1.39 10.47
N ASP A 99 -24.59 1.08 11.37
CA ASP A 99 -24.32 1.62 12.71
C ASP A 99 -22.90 1.24 13.23
N GLN A 100 -22.49 1.84 14.37
CA GLN A 100 -21.14 1.77 14.98
C GLN A 100 -20.55 0.37 15.29
N GLU A 101 -21.31 -0.70 15.12
CA GLU A 101 -20.91 -2.08 15.45
C GLU A 101 -19.85 -2.66 14.48
N TYR A 102 -19.82 -2.18 13.23
CA TYR A 102 -18.90 -2.69 12.20
C TYR A 102 -17.42 -2.34 12.41
N LYS A 103 -17.14 -1.35 13.28
CA LYS A 103 -15.77 -0.91 13.57
C LYS A 103 -14.96 -1.95 14.36
N PHE A 104 -15.64 -2.91 15.01
CA PHE A 104 -15.02 -3.94 15.84
C PHE A 104 -14.56 -5.18 15.05
N PHE A 105 -15.08 -5.38 13.82
CA PHE A 105 -14.86 -6.60 13.05
C PHE A 105 -13.73 -6.52 12.02
N TYR A 106 -13.21 -5.32 11.74
CA TYR A 106 -12.08 -5.13 10.83
C TYR A 106 -10.74 -5.46 11.51
N ASN A 107 -10.50 -6.77 11.63
CA ASN A 107 -9.17 -7.34 11.83
C ASN A 107 -8.55 -7.55 10.44
N PRO A 108 -7.42 -6.91 10.07
CA PRO A 108 -6.82 -6.96 8.72
C PRO A 108 -6.27 -8.34 8.30
N HIS A 109 -6.67 -9.42 8.98
CA HIS A 109 -6.17 -10.77 8.78
C HIS A 109 -6.93 -11.65 7.80
N ASN A 110 -8.06 -11.20 7.22
CA ASN A 110 -8.71 -11.99 6.17
C ASN A 110 -9.11 -11.14 4.97
N PHE A 111 -8.11 -10.86 4.12
CA PHE A 111 -8.29 -10.30 2.78
C PHE A 111 -9.39 -11.03 1.98
N ASN A 112 -9.61 -12.32 2.24
CA ASN A 112 -10.66 -13.10 1.60
C ASN A 112 -12.07 -12.69 2.03
N ASP A 113 -12.28 -12.36 3.31
CA ASP A 113 -13.58 -11.92 3.82
C ASP A 113 -13.89 -10.52 3.28
N LEU A 114 -12.88 -9.64 3.24
CA LEU A 114 -12.98 -8.34 2.60
C LEU A 114 -13.31 -8.44 1.10
N CYS A 115 -12.64 -9.35 0.38
CA CYS A 115 -12.93 -9.59 -1.03
C CYS A 115 -14.33 -10.18 -1.25
N PHE A 116 -14.78 -11.05 -0.35
CA PHE A 116 -16.11 -11.65 -0.41
C PHE A 116 -17.21 -10.61 -0.18
N ASP A 117 -17.03 -9.73 0.80
CA ASP A 117 -17.97 -8.66 1.13
C ASP A 117 -18.02 -7.57 0.04
N VAL A 118 -16.87 -7.23 -0.54
CA VAL A 118 -16.81 -6.32 -1.70
C VAL A 118 -17.53 -6.94 -2.90
N PHE A 119 -17.32 -8.23 -3.13
CA PHE A 119 -17.93 -8.95 -4.24
C PHE A 119 -19.47 -9.07 -4.09
N THR A 120 -19.97 -9.40 -2.91
CA THR A 120 -21.42 -9.47 -2.62
C THR A 120 -22.08 -8.10 -2.70
N ASN A 121 -21.43 -7.04 -2.24
CA ASN A 121 -21.98 -5.68 -2.34
C ASN A 121 -21.98 -5.15 -3.79
N LEU A 122 -20.93 -5.39 -4.57
CA LEU A 122 -20.86 -4.99 -5.98
C LEU A 122 -21.89 -5.74 -6.84
N SER A 123 -22.13 -7.02 -6.54
CA SER A 123 -23.16 -7.82 -7.23
C SER A 123 -24.58 -7.42 -6.85
N ALA A 124 -24.79 -6.88 -5.64
CA ALA A 124 -26.10 -6.39 -5.20
C ALA A 124 -26.45 -4.98 -5.74
N GLN A 125 -25.46 -4.13 -6.00
CA GLN A 125 -25.70 -2.72 -6.36
C GLN A 125 -25.77 -2.42 -7.87
N ASN A 126 -25.34 -3.33 -8.75
CA ASN A 126 -25.29 -3.06 -10.17
C ASN A 126 -26.08 -4.07 -11.01
N SER A 127 -26.98 -3.50 -11.81
CA SER A 127 -27.50 -3.98 -13.09
C SER A 127 -26.40 -4.23 -14.16
N LEU A 128 -25.23 -4.72 -13.77
CA LEU A 128 -24.20 -5.26 -14.67
C LEU A 128 -24.52 -6.72 -14.98
N LYS A 129 -25.61 -6.92 -15.73
CA LYS A 129 -26.02 -8.24 -16.23
C LYS A 129 -25.13 -8.79 -17.34
N GLU A 130 -24.04 -8.12 -17.73
CA GLU A 130 -23.15 -8.65 -18.76
C GLU A 130 -21.70 -8.72 -18.25
N ASN A 131 -21.26 -9.97 -18.05
CA ASN A 131 -19.88 -10.47 -18.14
C ASN A 131 -18.93 -10.41 -16.93
N PHE A 132 -19.45 -10.41 -15.70
CA PHE A 132 -18.69 -10.92 -14.55
C PHE A 132 -19.51 -12.01 -13.85
N ASN A 133 -19.32 -13.28 -14.24
CA ASN A 133 -19.83 -14.37 -13.40
C ASN A 133 -18.94 -14.48 -12.15
N GLU A 134 -19.53 -14.92 -11.04
CA GLU A 134 -18.84 -15.12 -9.76
C GLU A 134 -17.58 -15.99 -9.86
N TYR A 135 -17.58 -16.93 -10.81
CA TYR A 135 -16.45 -17.80 -11.10
C TYR A 135 -15.25 -17.02 -11.66
N ASN A 136 -15.47 -16.04 -12.54
CA ASN A 136 -14.41 -15.23 -13.17
C ASN A 136 -13.71 -14.32 -12.16
N VAL A 137 -14.44 -13.80 -11.17
CA VAL A 137 -13.85 -12.94 -10.14
C VAL A 137 -13.09 -13.77 -9.12
N LYS A 138 -13.65 -14.90 -8.66
CA LYS A 138 -12.93 -15.87 -7.81
C LYS A 138 -11.67 -16.40 -8.50
N ASP A 139 -11.75 -16.75 -9.79
CA ASP A 139 -10.59 -17.19 -10.56
C ASP A 139 -9.56 -16.08 -10.77
N PHE A 140 -9.99 -14.83 -11.00
CA PHE A 140 -9.07 -13.71 -11.12
C PHE A 140 -8.30 -13.47 -9.82
N ILE A 141 -9.01 -13.44 -8.68
CA ILE A 141 -8.43 -13.27 -7.35
C ILE A 141 -7.50 -14.44 -7.02
N ASN A 142 -7.96 -15.68 -7.24
CA ASN A 142 -7.16 -16.89 -7.00
C ASN A 142 -5.91 -16.93 -7.88
N ARG A 143 -6.00 -16.55 -9.15
CA ARG A 143 -4.86 -16.47 -10.07
C ARG A 143 -3.85 -15.43 -9.60
N LYS A 144 -4.32 -14.23 -9.21
CA LYS A 144 -3.43 -13.17 -8.70
C LYS A 144 -2.78 -13.54 -7.37
N ALA A 145 -3.52 -14.16 -6.45
CA ALA A 145 -2.97 -14.69 -5.21
C ALA A 145 -1.89 -15.75 -5.47
N LYS A 146 -2.12 -16.66 -6.44
CA LYS A 146 -1.16 -17.71 -6.83
C LYS A 146 0.10 -17.14 -7.48
N GLU A 147 -0.02 -16.14 -8.35
CA GLU A 147 1.11 -15.40 -8.93
C GLU A 147 1.97 -14.72 -7.85
N MET A 148 1.33 -14.13 -6.84
CA MET A 148 2.01 -13.47 -5.72
C MET A 148 2.74 -14.47 -4.81
N LEU A 149 2.11 -15.61 -4.52
CA LEU A 149 2.71 -16.71 -3.76
C LEU A 149 3.92 -17.31 -4.49
N GLN A 150 3.83 -17.48 -5.82
CA GLN A 150 4.95 -17.93 -6.63
C GLN A 150 6.11 -16.94 -6.59
N LYS A 151 5.85 -15.64 -6.79
CA LYS A 151 6.89 -14.60 -6.70
C LYS A 151 7.58 -14.60 -5.33
N LYS A 152 6.82 -14.71 -4.25
CA LYS A 152 7.34 -14.78 -2.87
C LYS A 152 8.22 -16.01 -2.66
N LEU A 153 7.80 -17.17 -3.16
CA LEU A 153 8.55 -18.42 -3.04
C LEU A 153 9.85 -18.40 -3.87
N SER A 154 9.82 -17.84 -5.08
CA SER A 154 11.02 -17.68 -5.91
C SER A 154 12.05 -16.72 -5.28
N CYS A 155 11.60 -15.62 -4.67
CA CYS A 155 12.50 -14.73 -3.93
C CYS A 155 13.12 -15.41 -2.71
N GLN A 156 12.38 -16.28 -2.01
CA GLN A 156 12.89 -17.04 -0.86
C GLN A 156 13.89 -18.14 -1.26
N LEU A 157 13.73 -18.78 -2.42
CA LEU A 157 14.72 -19.73 -2.93
C LEU A 157 16.01 -19.04 -3.35
N LEU A 158 15.94 -17.89 -4.02
CA LEU A 158 17.10 -17.10 -4.42
C LEU A 158 17.95 -16.62 -3.23
N MET A 159 17.31 -16.32 -2.09
CA MET A 159 18.00 -15.96 -0.85
C MET A 159 18.64 -17.15 -0.10
N LYS A 160 18.31 -18.39 -0.45
CA LYS A 160 18.89 -19.61 0.16
C LYS A 160 20.09 -20.17 -0.62
N THR A 161 20.31 -19.68 -1.84
CA THR A 161 21.41 -20.09 -2.74
C THR A 161 22.58 -19.10 -2.76
N LEU A 162 22.56 -18.08 -1.90
CA LEU A 162 23.66 -17.15 -1.60
C LEU A 162 24.14 -17.40 -0.17
#